data_AF-A0A7C1F785-F1
#
_entry.id   AF-A0A7C1F785-F1
#
_cell.length_a   1.000
_cell.length_b   1.000
_cell.length_c   1.000
_cell.angle_alpha   90.00
_cell.angle_beta   90.00
_cell.angle_gamma   90.00
#
_symmetry.space_group_name_H-M   'P 1'
#
loop_
_entity.id
_entity.type
_entity.pdbx_description
1 polymer ?
#
loop_
_entity_poly.entity_id
_entity_poly.type
_entity_poly.pdbx_seq_one_letter_code
_entity_poly.pdbx_strand_id
1 'polypeptide(L)'
;TEVPADVEALPRPVIGFVGALAEWIDLDAIRVLAERRPSWSIVLIGPAEHAGEVHALERHGNVRLLGMRPKESLPGYLKAFDVCISPFRPGELAAAADPLKVYEYLAAGKPVVLSGLPAMERLADLVHVARGPQDYVAQVEKALEENTEARVQARLAFAETHSWDRLFAQVLAVTEELGREDTRPQGEV
;
A
#
# COMPACT_ATOMS: atom_id res chain seq x y z
N THR A 1 13.47 4.46 -13.27
CA THR A 1 12.57 5.61 -13.10
C THR A 1 13.25 6.70 -12.29
N GLU A 2 13.10 7.95 -12.72
CA GLU A 2 13.57 9.16 -12.04
C GLU A 2 12.68 9.49 -10.83
N VAL A 3 13.25 10.10 -9.80
CA VAL A 3 12.49 10.57 -8.62
C VAL A 3 11.99 11.99 -8.91
N PRO A 4 10.69 12.28 -8.75
CA PRO A 4 10.15 13.62 -8.98
C PRO A 4 10.76 14.68 -8.04
N ALA A 5 11.02 15.88 -8.58
CA ALA A 5 11.69 16.96 -7.86
C ALA A 5 10.95 17.45 -6.60
N ASP A 6 9.62 17.31 -6.57
CA ASP A 6 8.80 17.71 -5.40
C ASP A 6 8.91 16.75 -4.21
N VAL A 7 9.58 15.60 -4.38
CA VAL A 7 9.89 14.64 -3.29
C VAL A 7 11.37 14.31 -3.14
N GLU A 8 12.21 14.68 -4.11
CA GLU A 8 13.63 14.33 -4.13
C GLU A 8 14.41 14.90 -2.93
N ALA A 9 14.17 16.18 -2.59
CA ALA A 9 14.88 16.90 -1.55
C ALA A 9 14.19 16.87 -0.17
N LEU A 10 13.17 16.03 0.01
CA LEU A 10 12.42 15.96 1.25
C LEU A 10 13.26 15.33 2.39
N PRO A 11 13.14 15.84 3.64
CA PRO A 11 13.73 15.20 4.81
C PRO A 11 13.32 13.73 4.93
N ARG A 12 14.29 12.87 5.20
CA ARG A 12 14.09 11.44 5.37
C ARG A 12 13.71 11.11 6.82
N PRO A 13 12.94 10.03 7.04
CA PRO A 13 12.29 9.18 6.05
C PRO A 13 11.09 9.86 5.36
N VAL A 14 10.79 9.43 4.14
CA VAL A 14 9.59 9.78 3.38
C VAL A 14 8.55 8.67 3.53
N ILE A 15 7.43 9.00 4.18
CA ILE A 15 6.29 8.11 4.39
C ILE A 15 5.23 8.43 3.34
N GLY A 16 4.89 7.44 2.51
CA GLY A 16 4.08 7.66 1.33
C GLY A 16 2.72 6.97 1.34
N PHE A 17 1.70 7.65 0.84
CA PHE A 17 0.39 7.08 0.52
C PHE A 17 -0.03 7.48 -0.89
N VAL A 18 -0.51 6.51 -1.66
CA VAL A 18 -1.09 6.71 -3.00
C VAL A 18 -2.50 6.14 -3.04
N GLY A 19 -3.49 7.01 -3.15
CA GLY A 19 -4.90 6.61 -3.17
C GLY A 19 -5.82 7.80 -2.90
N ALA A 20 -7.13 7.57 -3.04
CA ALA A 20 -8.11 8.57 -2.65
C ALA A 20 -8.05 8.80 -1.12
N LEU A 21 -7.95 10.07 -0.72
CA LEU A 21 -8.07 10.54 0.66
C LEU A 21 -9.57 10.76 0.94
N ALA A 22 -10.27 9.65 1.17
CA ALA A 22 -11.71 9.57 1.33
C ALA A 22 -12.09 9.13 2.77
N GLU A 23 -13.38 8.94 3.02
CA GLU A 23 -13.91 8.61 4.36
C GLU A 23 -13.36 7.32 4.96
N TRP A 24 -12.86 6.39 4.15
CA TRP A 24 -12.27 5.14 4.63
C TRP A 24 -10.81 5.29 5.05
N ILE A 25 -10.20 6.45 4.85
CA ILE A 25 -8.82 6.71 5.26
C ILE A 25 -8.80 7.32 6.67
N ASP A 26 -7.99 6.72 7.53
CA ASP A 26 -7.73 7.14 8.89
C ASP A 26 -6.77 8.34 8.89
N LEU A 27 -7.33 9.54 8.76
CA LEU A 27 -6.57 10.79 8.83
C LEU A 27 -5.93 11.02 10.21
N ASP A 28 -6.44 10.40 11.28
CA ASP A 28 -5.84 10.48 12.60
C ASP A 28 -4.50 9.72 12.65
N ALA A 29 -4.38 8.59 11.95
CA ALA A 29 -3.09 7.90 11.80
C ALA A 29 -2.04 8.82 11.14
N ILE A 30 -2.44 9.55 10.10
CA ILE A 30 -1.57 10.49 9.38
C ILE A 30 -1.18 11.67 10.28
N ARG A 31 -2.16 12.24 11.01
CA ARG A 31 -1.93 13.31 11.98
C ARG A 31 -0.95 12.89 13.07
N VAL A 32 -1.11 11.68 13.62
CA VAL A 32 -0.22 11.15 14.65
C VAL A 32 1.22 11.01 14.15
N LEU A 33 1.43 10.51 12.93
CA LEU A 33 2.75 10.47 12.30
C LEU A 33 3.35 11.88 12.20
N ALA A 34 2.57 12.84 11.71
CA ALA A 34 3.01 14.22 11.53
C ALA A 34 3.41 14.89 12.85
N GLU A 35 2.61 14.71 13.90
CA GLU A 35 2.82 15.31 15.22
C GLU A 35 3.97 14.68 15.99
N ARG A 36 4.09 13.35 15.98
CA ARG A 36 5.09 12.63 16.78
C ARG A 36 6.47 12.58 16.11
N ARG A 37 6.54 12.79 14.79
CA ARG A 37 7.79 12.75 14.01
C ARG A 37 7.87 13.93 13.05
N PRO A 38 8.03 15.17 13.57
CA PRO A 38 8.06 16.39 12.75
C PRO A 38 9.25 16.47 11.78
N SER A 39 10.29 15.63 11.96
CA SER A 39 11.43 15.52 11.04
C SER A 39 11.18 14.60 9.83
N TRP A 40 10.15 13.76 9.87
CA TRP A 40 9.81 12.86 8.76
C TRP A 40 8.96 13.59 7.74
N SER A 41 9.10 13.25 6.46
CA SER A 41 8.21 13.78 5.42
C SER A 41 7.05 12.83 5.17
N ILE A 42 5.83 13.35 5.11
CA ILE A 42 4.62 12.58 4.81
C ILE A 42 4.06 13.05 3.48
N VAL A 43 3.99 12.16 2.50
CA VAL A 43 3.57 12.47 1.13
C VAL A 43 2.28 11.72 0.81
N LEU A 44 1.22 12.48 0.52
CA LEU A 44 -0.09 11.94 0.17
C LEU A 44 -0.42 12.30 -1.28
N ILE A 45 -0.65 11.28 -2.11
CA ILE A 45 -0.91 11.40 -3.55
C ILE A 45 -2.29 10.83 -3.86
N GLY A 46 -3.17 11.65 -4.42
CA GLY A 46 -4.50 11.27 -4.86
C GLY A 46 -5.56 12.34 -4.64
N PRO A 47 -6.81 12.09 -5.07
CA PRO A 47 -7.92 13.00 -4.86
C PRO A 47 -8.31 13.07 -3.37
N ALA A 48 -8.76 14.25 -2.92
CA ALA A 48 -9.28 14.46 -1.57
C ALA A 48 -10.80 14.69 -1.63
N GLU A 49 -11.59 13.75 -1.14
CA GLU A 49 -13.07 13.83 -1.18
C GLU A 49 -13.61 14.77 -0.09
N HIS A 50 -12.98 14.76 1.10
CA HIS A 50 -13.28 15.67 2.19
C HIS A 50 -12.19 16.73 2.33
N ALA A 51 -12.14 17.65 1.37
CA ALA A 51 -11.07 18.64 1.27
C ALA A 51 -10.80 19.38 2.60
N GLY A 52 -11.82 19.71 3.39
CA GLY A 52 -11.64 20.41 4.68
C GLY A 52 -10.75 19.65 5.68
N GLU A 53 -11.08 18.39 5.98
CA GLU A 53 -10.31 17.57 6.92
C GLU A 53 -8.93 17.20 6.37
N VAL A 54 -8.86 16.93 5.06
CA VAL A 54 -7.59 16.58 4.41
C VAL A 54 -6.64 17.78 4.37
N HIS A 55 -7.12 18.97 3.98
CA HIS A 55 -6.29 20.19 3.97
C HIS A 55 -5.92 20.64 5.38
N ALA A 56 -6.69 20.26 6.41
CA ALA A 56 -6.28 20.50 7.79
C ALA A 56 -4.95 19.81 8.13
N LEU A 57 -4.55 18.74 7.42
CA LEU A 57 -3.23 18.12 7.59
C LEU A 57 -2.07 19.01 7.11
N GLU A 58 -2.31 19.96 6.21
CA GLU A 58 -1.27 20.88 5.70
C GLU A 58 -0.74 21.84 6.77
N ARG A 59 -1.46 21.99 7.89
CA ARG A 59 -0.95 22.74 9.06
C ARG A 59 0.32 22.12 9.63
N HIS A 60 0.56 20.84 9.36
CA HIS A 60 1.78 20.15 9.74
C HIS A 60 2.83 20.39 8.66
N GLY A 61 3.89 21.13 9.00
CA GLY A 61 4.93 21.56 8.05
C GLY A 61 5.68 20.42 7.35
N ASN A 62 5.48 19.18 7.80
CA ASN A 62 6.07 17.97 7.25
C ASN A 62 5.08 17.09 6.46
N VAL A 63 3.84 17.53 6.24
CA VAL A 63 2.87 16.88 5.35
C VAL A 63 2.88 17.57 3.98
N ARG A 64 2.79 16.77 2.91
CA ARG A 64 2.72 17.21 1.52
C ARG A 64 1.52 16.55 0.84
N LEU A 65 0.49 17.35 0.56
CA LEU A 65 -0.63 16.95 -0.30
C LEU A 65 -0.26 17.25 -1.74
N LEU A 66 0.02 16.21 -2.53
CA LEU A 66 0.48 16.38 -3.92
C LEU A 66 -0.66 16.31 -4.93
N GLY A 67 -1.88 16.05 -4.48
CA GLY A 67 -3.04 15.83 -5.35
C GLY A 67 -2.85 14.63 -6.28
N MET A 68 -3.61 14.61 -7.37
CA MET A 68 -3.55 13.54 -8.35
C MET A 68 -2.28 13.67 -9.21
N ARG A 69 -1.60 12.56 -9.47
CA ARG A 69 -0.39 12.50 -10.31
C ARG A 69 -0.56 11.53 -11.47
N PRO A 70 0.08 11.76 -12.62
CA PRO A 70 0.05 10.82 -13.74
C PRO A 70 0.52 9.44 -13.30
N LYS A 71 -0.16 8.39 -13.78
CA LYS A 71 0.14 7.00 -13.39
C LYS A 71 1.59 6.63 -13.66
N GLU A 72 2.14 7.15 -14.76
CA GLU A 72 3.50 6.93 -15.23
C GLU A 72 4.56 7.51 -14.28
N SER A 73 4.19 8.52 -13.48
CA SER A 73 5.07 9.14 -12.49
C SER A 73 5.10 8.41 -11.14
N LEU A 74 4.07 7.60 -10.85
CA LEU A 74 3.92 6.92 -9.55
C LEU A 74 5.11 6.03 -9.19
N PRO A 75 5.74 5.27 -10.12
CA PRO A 75 6.93 4.49 -9.77
C PRO A 75 8.11 5.37 -9.29
N GLY A 76 8.21 6.62 -9.76
CA GLY A 76 9.20 7.59 -9.29
C GLY A 76 8.94 8.04 -7.85
N TYR A 77 7.67 8.28 -7.51
CA TYR A 77 7.26 8.56 -6.13
C TYR A 77 7.48 7.35 -5.20
N LEU A 78 7.09 6.15 -5.62
CA LEU A 78 7.35 4.93 -4.86
C LEU A 78 8.84 4.75 -4.58
N LYS A 79 9.70 5.02 -5.58
CA LYS A 79 11.16 4.98 -5.40
C LYS A 79 11.61 5.93 -4.30
N ALA A 80 11.02 7.12 -4.18
CA ALA A 80 11.33 8.11 -3.15
C ALA A 80 10.92 7.66 -1.74
N PHE A 81 9.80 6.93 -1.61
CA PHE A 81 9.26 6.52 -0.31
C PHE A 81 10.19 5.53 0.41
N ASP A 82 10.40 5.75 1.71
CA ASP A 82 11.11 4.82 2.58
C ASP A 82 10.14 3.80 3.18
N VAL A 83 8.91 4.21 3.49
CA VAL A 83 7.80 3.34 3.93
C VAL A 83 6.52 3.77 3.23
N CYS A 84 5.74 2.80 2.75
CA CYS A 84 4.41 3.05 2.23
C CYS A 84 3.35 2.74 3.31
N ILE A 85 2.32 3.57 3.43
CA ILE A 85 1.23 3.34 4.38
C ILE A 85 -0.09 3.03 3.67
N SER A 86 -0.96 2.27 4.32
CA SER A 86 -2.36 2.04 3.92
C SER A 86 -3.29 2.17 5.14
N PRO A 87 -3.61 3.41 5.57
CA PRO A 87 -4.33 3.64 6.82
C PRO A 87 -5.84 3.61 6.61
N PHE A 88 -6.42 2.42 6.51
CA PHE A 88 -7.88 2.28 6.49
C PHE A 88 -8.48 2.44 7.89
N ARG A 89 -9.59 3.18 8.00
CA ARG A 89 -10.40 3.22 9.22
C ARG A 89 -10.95 1.82 9.52
N PRO A 90 -10.95 1.37 10.77
CA PRO A 90 -11.58 0.10 11.13
C PRO A 90 -13.08 0.16 10.84
N GLY A 91 -13.65 -0.94 10.34
CA GLY A 91 -15.08 -1.02 10.01
C GLY A 91 -15.37 -2.09 8.96
N GLU A 92 -16.63 -2.19 8.54
CA GLU A 92 -17.09 -3.19 7.57
C GLU A 92 -16.36 -3.07 6.23
N LEU A 93 -16.14 -1.84 5.75
CA LEU A 93 -15.41 -1.60 4.51
C LEU A 93 -13.96 -2.10 4.60
N ALA A 94 -13.26 -1.84 5.72
CA ALA A 94 -11.93 -2.36 5.94
C ALA A 94 -11.91 -3.89 6.04
N ALA A 95 -12.92 -4.50 6.68
CA ALA A 95 -13.04 -5.96 6.77
C ALA A 95 -13.20 -6.62 5.39
N ALA A 96 -13.83 -5.93 4.43
CA ALA A 96 -14.04 -6.41 3.06
C ALA A 96 -12.98 -5.91 2.05
N ALA A 97 -12.07 -5.01 2.45
CA ALA A 97 -11.12 -4.38 1.54
C ALA A 97 -9.91 -5.29 1.27
N ASP A 98 -9.60 -5.47 -0.01
CA ASP A 98 -8.31 -5.97 -0.49
C ASP A 98 -7.59 -4.84 -1.25
N PRO A 99 -6.78 -4.02 -0.57
CA PRO A 99 -6.22 -2.81 -1.15
C PRO A 99 -5.16 -3.14 -2.20
N LEU A 100 -5.52 -3.01 -3.49
CA LEU A 100 -4.64 -3.21 -4.65
C LEU A 100 -3.27 -2.51 -4.49
N LYS A 101 -3.26 -1.35 -3.86
CA LYS A 101 -2.05 -0.55 -3.68
C LYS A 101 -0.99 -1.24 -2.82
N VAL A 102 -1.38 -2.11 -1.89
CA VAL A 102 -0.43 -2.89 -1.08
C VAL A 102 0.42 -3.76 -1.99
N TYR A 103 -0.16 -4.46 -2.96
CA TYR A 103 0.60 -5.28 -3.92
C TYR A 103 1.55 -4.44 -4.78
N GLU A 104 1.13 -3.25 -5.21
CA GLU A 104 2.03 -2.34 -5.95
C GLU A 104 3.22 -1.89 -5.11
N TYR A 105 3.02 -1.63 -3.81
CA TYR A 105 4.11 -1.29 -2.89
C TYR A 105 5.06 -2.48 -2.69
N LEU A 106 4.52 -3.68 -2.52
CA LEU A 106 5.31 -4.91 -2.42
C LEU A 106 6.10 -5.18 -3.72
N ALA A 107 5.49 -4.93 -4.89
CA ALA A 107 6.13 -5.02 -6.19
C ALA A 107 7.24 -3.96 -6.39
N ALA A 108 7.17 -2.84 -5.67
CA ALA A 108 8.24 -1.86 -5.60
C ALA A 108 9.30 -2.20 -4.53
N GLY A 109 9.18 -3.35 -3.86
CA GLY A 109 10.08 -3.80 -2.80
C GLY A 109 9.94 -2.98 -1.50
N LYS A 110 8.91 -2.16 -1.36
CA LYS A 110 8.78 -1.19 -0.26
C LYS A 110 8.20 -1.85 0.99
N PRO A 111 8.73 -1.52 2.19
CA PRO A 111 8.06 -1.90 3.42
C PRO A 111 6.71 -1.17 3.51
N VAL A 112 5.69 -1.89 3.98
CA VAL A 112 4.30 -1.41 4.04
C VAL A 112 3.79 -1.47 5.47
N VAL A 113 3.18 -0.39 5.94
CA VAL A 113 2.43 -0.34 7.21
C VAL A 113 0.95 -0.14 6.90
N LEU A 114 0.10 -1.06 7.33
CA LEU A 114 -1.34 -1.01 7.09
C LEU A 114 -2.13 -1.15 8.40
N SER A 115 -3.37 -0.68 8.42
CA SER A 115 -4.26 -0.95 9.55
C SER A 115 -4.62 -2.43 9.61
N GLY A 116 -5.09 -2.93 10.77
CA GLY A 116 -5.52 -4.32 10.89
C GLY A 116 -6.65 -4.69 9.93
N LEU A 117 -6.29 -5.22 8.76
CA LEU A 117 -7.20 -5.69 7.71
C LEU A 117 -7.18 -7.24 7.70
N PRO A 118 -8.31 -7.92 7.98
CA PRO A 118 -8.37 -9.39 7.96
C PRO A 118 -7.90 -10.00 6.63
N ALA A 119 -8.26 -9.38 5.49
CA ALA A 119 -7.83 -9.84 4.16
C ALA A 119 -6.30 -9.84 3.97
N MET A 120 -5.58 -9.03 4.75
CA MET A 120 -4.12 -8.88 4.68
C MET A 120 -3.37 -9.81 5.64
N GLU A 121 -4.05 -10.65 6.42
CA GLU A 121 -3.39 -11.63 7.31
C GLU A 121 -2.44 -12.56 6.53
N ARG A 122 -2.80 -12.92 5.30
CA ARG A 122 -1.96 -13.71 4.38
C ARG A 122 -0.64 -13.04 4.01
N LEU A 123 -0.50 -11.74 4.25
CA LEU A 123 0.69 -10.94 3.95
C LEU A 123 1.48 -10.58 5.20
N ALA A 124 1.12 -11.11 6.38
CA ALA A 124 1.66 -10.69 7.68
C ALA A 124 3.20 -10.74 7.76
N ASP A 125 3.85 -11.66 7.06
CA ASP A 125 5.33 -11.76 7.03
C ASP A 125 5.99 -10.64 6.20
N LEU A 126 5.24 -10.04 5.27
CA LEU A 126 5.72 -9.05 4.29
C LEU A 126 5.37 -7.61 4.66
N VAL A 127 4.42 -7.41 5.57
CA VAL A 127 3.87 -6.10 5.97
C VAL A 127 3.96 -5.90 7.48
N HIS A 128 3.71 -4.68 7.92
CA HIS A 128 3.57 -4.31 9.32
C HIS A 128 2.14 -3.86 9.58
N VAL A 129 1.58 -4.26 10.72
CA VAL A 129 0.17 -4.03 11.04
C VAL A 129 0.06 -3.09 12.22
N ALA A 130 -0.54 -1.91 11.99
CA ALA A 130 -0.88 -0.96 13.02
C ALA A 130 -2.28 -1.25 13.59
N ARG A 131 -2.39 -1.36 14.91
CA ARG A 131 -3.66 -1.65 15.62
C ARG A 131 -4.52 -0.42 15.91
N GLY A 132 -4.06 0.75 15.47
CA GLY A 132 -4.76 2.03 15.58
C GLY A 132 -3.81 3.20 15.31
N PRO A 133 -4.33 4.45 15.27
CA PRO A 133 -3.55 5.64 14.93
C PRO A 133 -2.24 5.78 15.70
N GLN A 134 -2.26 5.48 17.00
CA GLN A 134 -1.10 5.64 17.89
C GLN A 134 0.02 4.63 17.64
N ASP A 135 -0.29 3.50 17.01
CA ASP A 135 0.65 2.41 16.73
C ASP A 135 1.46 2.65 15.43
N TYR A 136 0.97 3.53 14.55
CA TYR A 136 1.61 3.80 13.25
C TYR A 136 3.07 4.22 13.37
N VAL A 137 3.41 5.05 14.35
CA VAL A 137 4.80 5.50 14.54
C VAL A 137 5.71 4.31 14.82
N ALA A 138 5.33 3.45 15.77
CA ALA A 138 6.12 2.29 16.14
C ALA A 138 6.25 1.29 14.98
N GLN A 139 5.16 1.07 14.23
CA GLN A 139 5.19 0.18 13.07
C GLN A 139 6.03 0.74 11.92
N VAL A 140 6.02 2.06 11.69
CA VAL A 140 6.88 2.71 10.69
C VAL A 140 8.35 2.63 11.10
N GLU A 141 8.68 2.86 12.37
CA GLU A 141 10.05 2.72 12.88
C GLU A 141 10.55 1.29 12.70
N LYS A 142 9.75 0.32 13.11
CA LYS A 142 10.06 -1.10 12.91
C LYS A 142 10.22 -1.45 11.43
N ALA A 143 9.35 -0.91 10.57
CA ALA A 143 9.42 -1.11 9.13
C ALA A 143 10.70 -0.54 8.51
N LEU A 144 11.20 0.60 9.01
CA LEU A 144 12.46 1.19 8.60
C LEU A 144 13.66 0.37 9.07
N GLU A 145 13.66 -0.05 10.34
CA GLU A 145 14.75 -0.81 10.95
C GLU A 145 14.90 -2.21 10.35
N GLU A 146 13.78 -2.89 10.09
CA GLU A 146 13.79 -4.26 9.60
C GLU A 146 14.02 -4.36 8.09
N ASN A 147 14.06 -3.25 7.35
CA ASN A 147 14.10 -3.19 5.88
C ASN A 147 15.42 -3.67 5.23
N THR A 148 15.80 -4.90 5.50
CA THR A 148 16.99 -5.56 4.93
C THR A 148 16.80 -5.94 3.47
N GLU A 149 17.91 -6.16 2.76
CA GLU A 149 17.90 -6.66 1.38
C GLU A 149 17.08 -7.95 1.24
N ALA A 150 17.19 -8.88 2.20
CA ALA A 150 16.41 -10.10 2.20
C ALA A 150 14.89 -9.85 2.25
N ARG A 151 14.43 -8.88 3.06
CA ARG A 151 13.01 -8.49 3.09
C ARG A 151 12.58 -7.79 1.80
N VAL A 152 13.45 -6.98 1.20
CA VAL A 152 13.18 -6.37 -0.11
C VAL A 152 12.95 -7.47 -1.16
N GLN A 153 13.87 -8.44 -1.26
CA GLN A 153 13.77 -9.55 -2.20
C GLN A 153 12.54 -10.43 -1.93
N ALA A 154 12.19 -10.67 -0.67
CA ALA A 154 10.98 -11.43 -0.32
C ALA A 154 9.69 -10.75 -0.84
N ARG A 155 9.60 -9.42 -0.73
CA ARG A 155 8.44 -8.66 -1.25
C ARG A 155 8.39 -8.68 -2.78
N LEU A 156 9.53 -8.53 -3.45
CA LEU A 156 9.63 -8.62 -4.91
C LEU A 156 9.21 -10.01 -5.42
N ALA A 157 9.76 -11.07 -4.83
CA ALA A 157 9.41 -12.45 -5.19
C ALA A 157 7.91 -12.74 -4.95
N PHE A 158 7.35 -12.25 -3.86
CA PHE A 158 5.91 -12.37 -3.63
C PHE A 158 5.10 -11.67 -4.74
N ALA A 159 5.47 -10.45 -5.11
CA ALA A 159 4.76 -9.71 -6.15
C ALA A 159 4.85 -10.39 -7.53
N GLU A 160 5.97 -11.04 -7.86
CA GLU A 160 6.11 -11.81 -9.11
C GLU A 160 5.09 -12.95 -9.20
N THR A 161 4.80 -13.64 -8.08
CA THR A 161 3.78 -14.70 -8.03
C THR A 161 2.35 -14.19 -8.18
N HIS A 162 2.14 -12.88 -7.98
CA HIS A 162 0.86 -12.19 -8.09
C HIS A 162 0.82 -11.22 -9.29
N SER A 163 1.73 -11.39 -10.26
CA SER A 163 1.71 -10.63 -11.51
C SER A 163 0.45 -10.96 -12.32
N TRP A 164 -0.04 -10.00 -13.12
CA TRP A 164 -1.18 -10.21 -14.01
C TRP A 164 -0.99 -11.41 -14.92
N ASP A 165 0.23 -11.66 -15.40
CA ASP A 165 0.55 -12.82 -16.24
C ASP A 165 0.34 -14.14 -15.49
N ARG A 166 0.70 -14.20 -14.20
CA ARG A 166 0.51 -15.38 -13.34
C ARG A 166 -0.95 -15.56 -12.93
N LEU A 167 -1.64 -14.48 -12.55
CA LEU A 167 -3.05 -14.52 -12.20
C LEU A 167 -3.91 -14.92 -13.41
N PHE A 168 -3.59 -14.39 -14.59
CA PHE A 168 -4.25 -14.77 -15.84
C PHE A 168 -3.96 -16.24 -16.21
N ALA A 169 -2.72 -16.71 -16.05
CA ALA A 169 -2.39 -18.12 -16.26
C ALA A 169 -3.14 -19.07 -15.30
N GLN A 170 -3.35 -18.66 -14.04
CA GLN A 170 -4.13 -19.44 -13.07
C GLN A 170 -5.61 -19.49 -13.44
N VAL A 171 -6.20 -18.36 -13.86
CA VAL A 171 -7.58 -18.33 -14.36
C VAL A 171 -7.72 -19.24 -15.59
N LEU A 172 -6.78 -19.17 -16.54
CA LEU A 172 -6.76 -20.04 -17.72
C LEU A 172 -6.68 -21.52 -17.33
N ALA A 173 -5.77 -21.88 -16.43
CA ALA A 173 -5.61 -23.26 -15.96
C ALA A 173 -6.90 -23.82 -15.33
N VAL A 174 -7.59 -23.04 -14.51
CA VAL A 174 -8.89 -23.44 -13.91
C VAL A 174 -9.98 -23.58 -14.99
N THR A 175 -10.03 -22.68 -15.98
CA THR A 175 -10.98 -22.79 -17.09
C THR A 175 -10.70 -24.00 -18.00
N GLU A 176 -9.43 -24.35 -18.18
CA GLU A 176 -9.01 -25.53 -18.96
C GLU A 176 -9.29 -26.85 -18.21
N GLU A 177 -9.13 -26.87 -16.89
CA GLU A 177 -9.50 -28.01 -16.05
C GLU A 177 -11.02 -28.23 -16.03
N LEU A 178 -11.81 -27.17 -15.83
CA LEU A 178 -13.27 -27.25 -15.89
C LEU A 178 -13.78 -27.65 -17.28
N GLY A 179 -13.14 -27.18 -18.36
CA GLY A 179 -13.47 -27.58 -19.73
C GLY A 179 -13.10 -29.04 -20.07
N ARG A 180 -12.14 -29.64 -19.36
CA ARG A 180 -11.76 -31.05 -19.51
C ARG A 180 -12.67 -32.00 -18.74
N GLU A 181 -13.34 -31.55 -17.68
CA GLU A 181 -14.31 -32.37 -16.96
C GLU A 181 -15.65 -32.51 -17.70
N ASP A 182 -16.02 -31.52 -18.52
CA ASP A 182 -17.28 -31.50 -19.29
C ASP A 182 -17.23 -32.30 -20.61
N THR A 183 -16.08 -32.88 -20.95
CA THR A 183 -15.87 -33.68 -22.17
C THR A 183 -15.70 -35.18 -21.93
N ARG A 184 -15.93 -35.67 -20.70
CA ARG A 184 -16.05 -37.13 -20.48
C ARG A 184 -17.35 -37.62 -21.14
N PRO A 185 -17.29 -38.55 -22.11
CA PRO A 185 -18.50 -39.09 -22.71
C PRO A 185 -19.29 -39.79 -21.60
N GLN A 186 -20.55 -39.39 -21.42
CA GLN A 186 -21.51 -40.19 -20.67
C GLN A 186 -21.64 -41.53 -21.41
N GLY A 187 -21.09 -42.58 -20.80
CA GLY A 187 -21.08 -43.91 -21.37
C GLY A 187 -22.49 -44.38 -21.70
N GLU A 188 -22.64 -44.90 -22.92
CA GLU A 188 -23.76 -45.73 -23.35
C GLU A 188 -23.98 -46.88 -22.37
N VAL A 189 -25.19 -46.96 -21.77
CA VAL A 189 -26.00 -48.19 -21.59
C VAL A 189 -27.48 -47.80 -21.52
#